data_AF-A0A259EVC9-F1
#
_entry.id   AF-A0A259EVC9-F1
#
_cell.length_a   1.000
_cell.length_b   1.000
_cell.length_c   1.000
_cell.angle_alpha   90.00
_cell.angle_beta   90.00
_cell.angle_gamma   90.00
#
_symmetry.space_group_name_H-M   'P 1'
#
loop_
_entity.id
_entity.type
_entity.pdbx_description
1 polymer ?
#
loop_
_entity_poly.entity_id
_entity_poly.type
_entity_poly.pdbx_seq_one_letter_code
_entity_poly.pdbx_strand_id
1 'polypeptide(L)' 'MSNQYTQEAPYHPGYEDACFKNEVSKDVSELSESRKVNARYLKFSDAIVEFCKSGAGSRM' A
#
# COMPACT_ATOMS: atom_id res chain seq x y z
N MET A 1 -32.20 45.59 6.35
CA MET A 1 -31.63 44.83 5.21
C MET A 1 -31.32 43.42 5.69
N SER A 2 -32.34 42.55 5.74
CA SER A 2 -32.18 41.15 6.15
C SER A 2 -31.70 40.34 4.96
N ASN A 3 -30.43 39.94 4.96
CA ASN A 3 -29.85 39.08 3.95
C ASN A 3 -30.52 37.70 4.03
N GLN A 4 -31.47 37.43 3.13
CA GLN A 4 -32.37 36.27 3.16
C GLN A 4 -31.90 35.11 2.26
N TYR A 5 -30.61 35.04 1.93
CA TYR A 5 -30.08 34.07 0.94
C TYR A 5 -28.97 33.16 1.46
N THR A 6 -28.94 32.85 2.75
CA THR A 6 -28.07 31.77 3.24
C THR A 6 -28.80 30.97 4.30
N GLN A 7 -29.77 30.17 3.87
CA GLN A 7 -30.12 28.97 4.63
C GLN A 7 -28.93 28.04 4.48
N GLU A 8 -28.07 28.01 5.50
CA GLU A 8 -27.04 26.99 5.62
C GLU A 8 -27.74 25.63 5.53
N ALA A 9 -27.26 24.75 4.65
CA ALA A 9 -27.79 23.41 4.54
C ALA A 9 -27.71 22.73 5.93
N PRO A 10 -28.72 21.96 6.35
CA PRO A 10 -28.70 21.31 7.65
C PRO A 10 -27.42 20.49 7.81
N TYR A 11 -26.67 20.75 8.89
CA TYR A 11 -25.55 19.89 9.29
C TYR A 11 -26.08 18.45 9.39
N HIS A 12 -25.50 17.54 8.61
CA HIS A 12 -25.82 16.12 8.64
C HIS A 12 -24.74 15.41 9.46
N PRO A 13 -24.99 15.12 10.76
CA PRO A 13 -24.05 14.34 11.56
C PRO A 13 -24.01 12.94 10.96
N GLY A 14 -22.88 12.55 10.38
CA GLY A 14 -22.68 11.27 9.72
C GLY A 14 -22.17 11.31 8.29
N TYR A 15 -22.09 12.49 7.65
CA TYR A 15 -21.44 12.62 6.33
C TYR A 15 -19.90 12.73 6.42
N GLU A 16 -19.37 13.07 7.60
CA GLU A 16 -17.93 13.26 7.82
C GLU A 16 -17.17 11.92 7.93
N ASP A 17 -17.86 10.83 8.31
CA ASP A 17 -17.24 9.52 8.54
C ASP A 17 -17.49 8.50 7.42
N ALA A 18 -18.32 8.82 6.43
CA ALA A 18 -18.62 7.93 5.30
C ALA A 18 -17.47 7.81 4.28
N CYS A 19 -16.48 8.70 4.36
CA CYS A 19 -15.30 8.65 3.51
C CYS A 19 -14.24 7.69 4.11
N PHE A 20 -14.05 6.54 3.48
CA PHE A 20 -12.76 5.85 3.39
C PHE A 20 -12.18 5.19 4.67
N LYS A 21 -12.98 4.55 5.53
CA LYS A 21 -12.41 3.77 6.66
C LYS A 21 -11.82 2.40 6.24
N ASN A 22 -12.19 1.85 5.08
CA ASN A 22 -11.86 0.46 4.70
C ASN A 22 -11.19 0.28 3.33
N GLU A 23 -11.04 1.34 2.53
CA GLU A 23 -10.39 1.24 1.23
C GLU A 23 -8.92 1.63 1.35
N VAL A 24 -8.05 0.63 1.28
CA VAL A 24 -6.62 0.86 1.05
C VAL A 24 -6.50 1.61 -0.26
N SER A 25 -5.83 2.78 -0.26
CA SER A 25 -5.65 3.53 -1.50
C SER A 25 -4.96 2.65 -2.55
N LYS A 26 -5.30 2.87 -3.82
CA LYS A 26 -4.73 2.12 -4.94
C LYS A 26 -3.19 2.10 -4.87
N ASP A 27 -2.58 3.23 -4.58
CA ASP A 27 -1.13 3.38 -4.44
C ASP A 27 -0.56 2.50 -3.32
N VAL A 28 -1.23 2.44 -2.17
CA VAL A 28 -0.79 1.59 -1.05
C VAL A 28 -0.95 0.11 -1.40
N SER A 29 -1.99 -0.26 -2.15
CA SER A 29 -2.18 -1.63 -2.65
C SER A 29 -1.07 -2.04 -3.62
N GLU A 30 -0.77 -1.22 -4.63
CA GLU A 30 0.30 -1.46 -5.61
C GLU A 30 1.68 -1.53 -4.95
N LEU A 31 1.93 -0.65 -3.98
CA LEU A 31 3.15 -0.64 -3.21
C LEU A 31 3.30 -1.89 -2.33
N SER A 32 2.20 -2.42 -1.79
CA SER A 32 2.20 -3.67 -1.03
C SER A 32 2.56 -4.88 -1.89
N GLU A 33 2.03 -4.95 -3.12
CA GLU A 33 2.36 -6.02 -4.07
C GLU A 33 3.82 -5.92 -4.53
N SER A 34 4.29 -4.71 -4.82
CA SER A 34 5.69 -4.46 -5.17
C SER A 34 6.65 -4.91 -4.06
N ARG A 35 6.32 -4.65 -2.79
CA ARG A 35 7.10 -5.12 -1.63
C ARG A 35 7.14 -6.65 -1.55
N LYS A 36 6.02 -7.34 -1.80
CA LYS A 36 5.98 -8.82 -1.82
C LYS A 36 6.86 -9.39 -2.93
N VAL A 37 6.81 -8.79 -4.12
CA VAL A 37 7.65 -9.18 -5.26
C VAL A 37 9.14 -8.99 -4.93
N ASN A 38 9.52 -7.81 -4.43
CA ASN A 38 10.90 -7.52 -4.04
C ASN A 38 11.42 -8.50 -2.98
N ALA A 39 10.61 -8.83 -1.97
CA ALA A 39 10.99 -9.80 -0.95
C ALA A 39 11.30 -11.19 -1.54
N ARG A 40 10.59 -11.62 -2.59
CA ARG A 40 10.88 -12.88 -3.29
C ARG A 40 12.20 -12.82 -4.05
N TYR A 41 12.48 -11.71 -4.73
CA TYR A 41 13.74 -11.53 -5.43
C TYR A 41 14.93 -11.53 -4.47
N LEU A 42 14.83 -10.83 -3.34
CA LEU A 42 15.88 -10.83 -2.32
C LEU A 42 16.14 -12.24 -1.77
N LYS A 43 15.10 -12.99 -1.42
CA LYS A 43 15.25 -14.39 -0.98
C LYS A 43 15.92 -15.27 -2.02
N PHE A 44 15.61 -15.08 -3.30
CA PHE A 44 16.25 -15.82 -4.38
C PHE A 44 17.72 -15.46 -4.53
N SER A 45 18.06 -14.16 -4.44
CA SER A 45 19.45 -13.71 -4.42
C SER A 45 20.24 -14.29 -3.25
N ASP A 46 19.65 -14.34 -2.05
CA ASP A 46 20.29 -14.95 -0.88
C ASP A 46 20.60 -16.43 -1.12
N ALA A 47 19.66 -17.18 -1.71
CA ALA A 47 19.86 -18.59 -2.04
C ALA A 47 20.99 -18.80 -3.07
N ILE A 48 21.12 -17.94 -4.08
CA ILE A 48 22.24 -17.98 -5.03
C ILE A 48 23.56 -17.75 -4.31
N VAL A 49 23.62 -16.73 -3.45
CA VAL A 49 24.84 -16.42 -2.69
C VAL A 49 25.24 -17.58 -1.79
N GLU A 50 24.28 -18.19 -1.12
CA GLU A 50 24.50 -19.39 -0.30
C GLU A 50 25.01 -20.56 -1.14
N PHE A 51 24.40 -20.81 -2.31
CA PHE A 51 24.87 -21.82 -3.25
C PHE A 51 26.32 -21.59 -3.68
N CYS A 52 26.69 -20.37 -4.05
CA CYS A 52 28.07 -20.02 -4.40
C CYS A 52 29.04 -20.25 -3.23
N LYS A 53 28.63 -19.87 -2.00
CA LYS A 53 29.44 -20.07 -0.78
C LYS A 53 29.63 -21.54 -0.41
N SER A 54 28.65 -22.40 -0.70
CA SER A 54 28.70 -23.83 -0.37
C SER A 54 29.78 -24.62 -1.11
N GLY A 55 30.49 -24.01 -2.06
CA GLY A 55 31.48 -24.68 -2.91
C GLY A 55 30.86 -25.61 -3.96
N ALA A 56 29.54 -25.74 -4.01
CA ALA A 56 28.82 -26.42 -5.09
C ALA A 56 28.96 -25.68 -6.42
N GLY A 57 28.96 -24.34 -6.40
CA GLY A 57 29.18 -23.52 -7.60
C GLY A 57 30.59 -23.64 -8.21
N SER A 58 31.59 -24.09 -7.45
CA SER A 58 32.95 -24.35 -7.95
C SER A 58 33.08 -25.71 -8.67
N ARG A 59 32.06 -26.56 -8.58
CA ARG A 59 32.06 -27.92 -9.16
C ARG A 59 31.19 -28.04 -10.42
N MET A 60 30.63 -26.92 -10.89
CA MET A 60 29.93 -26.81 -12.19
C MET A 60 30.86 -26.31 -13.29
#